data_AF-A0A846Y7D6-F1
#
_entry.id   AF-A0A846Y7D6-F1
#
_cell.length_a   1.000
_cell.length_b   1.000
_cell.length_c   1.000
_cell.angle_alpha   90.00
_cell.angle_beta   90.00
_cell.angle_gamma   90.00
#
_symmetry.space_group_name_H-M   'P 1'
#
loop_
_entity.id
_entity.type
_entity.pdbx_description
1 polymer ?
#
loop_
_entity_poly.entity_id
_entity_poly.type
_entity_poly.pdbx_seq_one_letter_code
_entity_poly.pdbx_strand_id
1 'polypeptide(L)'
;MRSRSALPRIPVFAAGLALVCSVSACGNNSSTPEAASQPTTATATTTTTSTPPTLTASKLQPPSQDNEYAESSGRPKVVFDPCTWVPDSAVSSLGLDPSTRERGNDMVAEYTFLTCDVSNQDESLQLDSGNVTLDEVRKKYAGRTQDMSINGRNAVLTPNKTASDDCSIDMETKAGYFGVTVIVSTPGGLKGMKPCDNIVHIAETLEPYIGEGN
;
A
#
# COMPACT_ATOMS: atom_id res chain seq x y z
N MET A 1 -33.16 42.77 -31.27
CA MET A 1 -34.13 41.97 -32.04
C MET A 1 -34.37 40.66 -31.32
N ARG A 2 -35.64 40.35 -31.05
CA ARG A 2 -36.12 39.12 -30.39
C ARG A 2 -36.18 37.97 -31.41
N SER A 3 -35.80 36.75 -31.03
CA SER A 3 -36.38 35.50 -31.55
C SER A 3 -35.92 34.34 -30.64
N ARG A 4 -36.74 33.84 -29.69
CA ARG A 4 -37.75 32.75 -29.80
C ARG A 4 -37.18 31.36 -30.16
N SER A 5 -36.96 30.58 -29.10
CA SER A 5 -37.46 29.21 -28.81
C SER A 5 -37.59 28.14 -29.91
N ALA A 6 -37.04 26.94 -29.65
CA ALA A 6 -37.75 25.65 -29.82
C ALA A 6 -36.96 24.48 -29.17
N LEU A 7 -37.60 23.78 -28.23
CA LEU A 7 -37.24 22.44 -27.75
C LEU A 7 -37.94 21.38 -28.64
N PRO A 8 -37.32 20.23 -28.96
CA PRO A 8 -38.04 19.06 -29.44
C PRO A 8 -38.34 18.05 -28.33
N ARG A 9 -39.42 17.30 -28.56
CA ARG A 9 -40.13 16.38 -27.66
C ARG A 9 -39.58 14.95 -27.70
N ILE A 10 -39.87 14.26 -26.59
CA ILE A 10 -39.74 12.84 -26.23
C ILE A 10 -40.37 11.88 -27.27
N PRO A 11 -39.92 10.62 -27.34
CA PRO A 11 -40.88 9.51 -27.27
C PRO A 11 -40.56 8.49 -26.16
N VAL A 12 -41.63 8.08 -25.50
CA VAL A 12 -41.77 7.00 -24.52
C VAL A 12 -41.78 5.67 -25.27
N PHE A 13 -41.05 4.66 -24.79
CA PHE A 13 -41.27 3.26 -25.17
C PHE A 13 -41.62 2.43 -23.94
N ALA A 14 -42.71 1.67 -24.08
CA ALA A 14 -43.34 0.86 -23.06
C ALA A 14 -42.93 -0.62 -23.15
N ALA A 15 -42.87 -1.24 -21.97
CA ALA A 15 -43.30 -2.60 -21.59
C ALA A 15 -42.96 -3.84 -22.46
N GLY A 16 -42.38 -4.85 -21.78
CA GLY A 16 -42.37 -6.25 -22.20
C GLY A 16 -41.98 -7.18 -21.05
N LEU A 17 -42.98 -7.88 -20.50
CA LEU A 17 -42.93 -8.84 -19.39
C LEU A 17 -42.50 -10.24 -19.91
N ALA A 18 -41.67 -10.99 -19.18
CA ALA A 18 -41.66 -12.45 -19.28
C ALA A 18 -41.16 -13.11 -17.99
N LEU A 19 -42.03 -13.97 -17.46
CA LEU A 19 -41.98 -14.69 -16.19
C LEU A 19 -41.75 -16.18 -16.52
N VAL A 20 -40.75 -16.84 -15.95
CA VAL A 20 -40.67 -18.32 -15.94
C VAL A 20 -40.14 -18.81 -14.60
N CYS A 21 -41.04 -19.39 -13.80
CA CYS A 21 -40.74 -20.29 -12.70
C CYS A 21 -40.67 -21.72 -13.25
N SER A 22 -39.78 -22.57 -12.73
CA SER A 22 -39.91 -24.02 -12.84
C SER A 22 -39.29 -24.72 -11.63
N VAL A 23 -39.99 -25.76 -11.20
CA VAL A 23 -39.97 -26.40 -9.89
C VAL A 23 -39.20 -27.73 -9.94
N SER A 24 -38.66 -28.10 -8.79
CA SER A 24 -38.28 -29.42 -8.25
C SER A 24 -38.41 -30.69 -9.09
N ALA A 25 -37.38 -31.54 -9.01
CA ALA A 25 -37.53 -32.99 -9.13
C ALA A 25 -36.65 -33.72 -8.08
N CYS A 26 -37.30 -34.34 -7.09
CA CYS A 26 -36.73 -35.42 -6.29
C CYS A 26 -37.10 -36.75 -6.96
N GLY A 27 -36.17 -37.70 -6.99
CA GLY A 27 -36.41 -39.08 -7.41
C GLY A 27 -35.37 -40.03 -6.83
N ASN A 28 -35.76 -40.75 -5.78
CA ASN A 28 -35.00 -41.82 -5.12
C ASN A 28 -34.93 -43.09 -5.99
N ASN A 29 -33.84 -43.86 -5.88
CA ASN A 29 -33.93 -45.29 -5.54
C ASN A 29 -32.58 -45.90 -5.10
N SER A 30 -32.54 -46.23 -3.81
CA SER A 30 -32.03 -47.46 -3.18
C SER A 30 -30.74 -48.13 -3.68
N SER A 31 -29.73 -48.18 -2.81
CA SER A 31 -29.02 -49.41 -2.37
C SER A 31 -27.95 -49.05 -1.33
N THR A 32 -28.23 -49.35 -0.05
CA THR A 32 -27.21 -49.44 1.01
C THR A 32 -26.37 -50.69 0.78
N PRO A 33 -25.06 -50.67 1.07
CA PRO A 33 -24.64 -51.29 2.33
C PRO A 33 -23.58 -50.49 3.10
N GLU A 34 -23.86 -50.38 4.39
CA GLU A 34 -22.97 -50.41 5.55
C GLU A 34 -21.46 -50.64 5.29
N ALA A 35 -20.62 -49.67 5.64
CA ALA A 35 -19.31 -49.87 6.27
C ALA A 35 -18.69 -48.56 6.78
N ALA A 36 -18.39 -48.55 8.09
CA ALA A 36 -17.38 -47.73 8.78
C ALA A 36 -17.57 -46.20 8.85
N SER A 37 -18.19 -45.76 9.95
CA SER A 37 -18.03 -44.41 10.49
C SER A 37 -16.59 -44.16 10.93
N GLN A 38 -15.86 -43.29 10.21
CA GLN A 38 -14.70 -42.59 10.74
C GLN A 38 -15.13 -41.14 11.05
N PRO A 39 -14.88 -40.60 12.26
CA PRO A 39 -15.07 -39.18 12.50
C PRO A 39 -13.98 -38.42 11.77
N THR A 40 -14.33 -37.77 10.66
CA THR A 40 -13.46 -36.77 10.04
C THR A 40 -13.49 -35.54 10.94
N THR A 41 -12.49 -35.43 11.81
CA THR A 41 -12.20 -34.22 12.57
C THR A 41 -11.94 -33.10 11.56
N ALA A 42 -12.94 -32.25 11.34
CA ALA A 42 -12.75 -30.99 10.63
C ALA A 42 -11.84 -30.11 11.50
N THR A 43 -10.54 -30.16 11.23
CA THR A 43 -9.57 -29.21 11.76
C THR A 43 -9.93 -27.85 11.17
N ALA A 44 -10.71 -27.07 11.92
CA ALA A 44 -10.85 -25.65 11.67
C ALA A 44 -9.45 -25.04 11.80
N THR A 45 -8.82 -24.71 10.67
CA THR A 45 -7.61 -23.91 10.66
C THR A 45 -8.00 -22.51 11.09
N THR A 46 -7.88 -22.23 12.38
CA THR A 46 -7.94 -20.88 12.91
C THR A 46 -6.77 -20.12 12.31
N THR A 47 -7.01 -19.31 11.28
CA THR A 47 -6.09 -18.28 10.84
C THR A 47 -6.02 -17.24 11.96
N THR A 48 -5.10 -17.47 12.91
CA THR A 48 -4.63 -16.41 13.79
C THR A 48 -4.02 -15.34 12.89
N THR A 49 -4.69 -14.19 12.79
CA THR A 49 -4.09 -12.94 12.32
C THR A 49 -2.92 -12.63 13.26
N SER A 50 -1.75 -13.16 12.95
CA SER A 50 -0.51 -12.85 13.64
C SER A 50 -0.20 -11.40 13.33
N THR A 51 -0.15 -10.55 14.35
CA THR A 51 0.51 -9.26 14.22
C THR A 51 1.89 -9.50 13.59
N PRO A 52 2.27 -8.75 12.53
CA PRO A 52 3.58 -8.90 11.90
C PRO A 52 4.68 -8.81 12.95
N PRO A 53 5.77 -9.59 12.84
CA PRO A 53 6.87 -9.51 13.80
C PRO A 53 7.47 -8.11 13.78
N THR A 54 7.43 -7.41 14.92
CA THR A 54 8.13 -6.14 15.10
C THR A 54 9.62 -6.43 15.33
N LEU A 55 10.50 -5.85 14.52
CA LEU A 55 11.94 -5.95 14.73
C LEU A 55 12.35 -5.15 15.97
N THR A 56 13.11 -5.78 16.87
CA THR A 56 13.44 -5.22 18.19
C THR A 56 14.89 -4.75 18.34
N ALA A 57 15.70 -4.85 17.29
CA ALA A 57 17.07 -4.37 17.32
C ALA A 57 17.10 -2.87 17.65
N SER A 58 17.86 -2.48 18.69
CA SER A 58 17.87 -1.11 19.21
C SER A 58 18.25 -0.07 18.16
N LYS A 59 19.18 -0.39 17.26
CA LYS A 59 19.59 0.49 16.14
C LYS A 59 18.49 0.78 15.13
N LEU A 60 17.41 0.00 15.12
CA LEU A 60 16.27 0.17 14.22
C LEU A 60 15.10 0.87 14.91
N GLN A 61 15.14 1.12 16.22
CA GLN A 61 14.00 1.73 16.90
C GLN A 61 13.87 3.22 16.53
N PRO A 62 12.65 3.73 16.32
CA PRO A 62 12.44 5.13 16.01
C PRO A 62 12.73 6.02 17.24
N PRO A 63 13.11 7.29 17.04
CA PRO A 63 13.23 8.27 18.11
C PRO A 63 11.86 8.61 18.70
N SER A 64 11.87 9.21 19.90
CA SER A 64 10.64 9.72 20.52
C SER A 64 10.07 10.89 19.73
N GLN A 65 8.74 10.90 19.56
CA GLN A 65 7.97 12.02 19.01
C GLN A 65 7.49 13.02 20.07
N ASP A 66 7.80 12.78 21.34
CA ASP A 66 7.42 13.65 22.47
C ASP A 66 8.45 14.77 22.66
N ASN A 67 8.35 15.81 21.83
CA ASN A 67 9.17 17.02 21.95
C ASN A 67 8.38 18.28 21.57
N GLU A 68 8.89 19.45 21.99
CA GLU A 68 8.21 20.74 21.81
C GLU A 68 7.92 21.10 20.34
N TYR A 69 8.78 20.68 19.40
CA TYR A 69 8.64 20.97 17.98
C TYR A 69 7.50 20.13 17.37
N ALA A 70 7.48 18.83 17.65
CA ALA A 70 6.43 17.93 17.17
C ALA A 70 5.07 18.28 17.79
N GLU A 71 5.03 18.58 19.09
CA GLU A 71 3.79 18.94 19.80
C GLU A 71 3.20 20.26 19.27
N SER A 72 4.03 21.28 19.07
CA SER A 72 3.56 22.60 18.61
C SER A 72 3.09 22.62 17.16
N SER A 73 3.47 21.63 16.34
CA SER A 73 3.04 21.51 14.94
C SER A 73 1.55 21.22 14.76
N GLY A 74 0.91 20.61 15.77
CA GLY A 74 -0.47 20.11 15.67
C GLY A 74 -0.67 18.94 14.70
N ARG A 75 0.41 18.37 14.15
CA ARG A 75 0.35 17.22 13.24
C ARG A 75 0.13 15.91 14.01
N PRO A 76 -0.57 14.93 13.41
CA PRO A 76 -0.69 13.61 14.01
C PRO A 76 0.68 12.94 14.14
N LYS A 77 0.83 12.13 15.19
CA LYS A 77 2.00 11.25 15.36
C LYS A 77 2.04 10.20 14.27
N VAL A 78 3.25 9.92 13.78
CA VAL A 78 3.50 8.82 12.85
C VAL A 78 3.48 7.51 13.62
N VAL A 79 2.57 6.60 13.26
CA VAL A 79 2.37 5.32 13.97
C VAL A 79 3.06 4.16 13.29
N PHE A 80 2.99 4.12 11.96
CA PHE A 80 3.67 3.10 11.17
C PHE A 80 5.16 3.43 11.07
N ASP A 81 6.03 2.50 11.49
CA ASP A 81 7.47 2.61 11.35
C ASP A 81 8.00 1.53 10.39
N PRO A 82 8.44 1.89 9.17
CA PRO A 82 8.82 0.91 8.16
C PRO A 82 10.05 0.08 8.58
N CYS A 83 10.93 0.59 9.43
CA CYS A 83 12.14 -0.15 9.81
C CYS A 83 11.84 -1.28 10.80
N THR A 84 10.81 -1.14 11.61
CA THR A 84 10.45 -2.16 12.62
C THR A 84 9.26 -3.00 12.21
N TRP A 85 8.38 -2.52 11.30
CA TRP A 85 7.13 -3.21 10.96
C TRP A 85 7.20 -4.00 9.64
N VAL A 86 8.08 -3.64 8.71
CA VAL A 86 8.28 -4.41 7.46
C VAL A 86 9.14 -5.64 7.76
N PRO A 87 8.64 -6.88 7.58
CA PRO A 87 9.41 -8.08 7.91
C PRO A 87 10.51 -8.35 6.87
N ASP A 88 11.58 -9.03 7.29
CA ASP A 88 12.68 -9.43 6.40
C ASP A 88 12.22 -10.30 5.22
N SER A 89 11.13 -11.06 5.39
CA SER A 89 10.55 -11.85 4.30
C SER A 89 9.99 -10.99 3.17
N ALA A 90 9.39 -9.83 3.48
CA ALA A 90 8.89 -8.89 2.48
C ALA A 90 10.06 -8.27 1.70
N VAL A 91 11.08 -7.81 2.43
CA VAL A 91 12.33 -7.29 1.84
C VAL A 91 12.98 -8.34 0.94
N SER A 92 13.12 -9.57 1.42
CA SER A 92 13.74 -10.66 0.65
C SER A 92 12.92 -11.02 -0.60
N SER A 93 11.59 -10.95 -0.53
CA SER A 93 10.71 -11.23 -1.68
C SER A 93 10.89 -10.23 -2.82
N LEU A 94 11.38 -9.02 -2.51
CA LEU A 94 11.70 -7.97 -3.46
C LEU A 94 13.13 -8.08 -4.01
N GLY A 95 13.91 -9.09 -3.60
CA GLY A 95 15.30 -9.25 -4.03
C GLY A 95 16.30 -8.32 -3.35
N LEU A 96 15.90 -7.67 -2.25
CA LEU A 96 16.78 -6.85 -1.41
C LEU A 96 17.39 -7.70 -0.29
N ASP A 97 18.48 -7.22 0.32
CA ASP A 97 19.14 -7.90 1.42
C ASP A 97 18.70 -7.29 2.77
N PRO A 98 17.90 -8.00 3.60
CA PRO A 98 17.48 -7.48 4.90
C PRO A 98 18.62 -7.21 5.87
N SER A 99 19.80 -7.80 5.66
CA SER A 99 20.97 -7.54 6.51
C SER A 99 21.56 -6.13 6.32
N THR A 100 21.25 -5.48 5.19
CA THR A 100 21.63 -4.09 4.90
C THR A 100 20.72 -3.07 5.57
N ARG A 101 19.61 -3.52 6.18
CA ARG A 101 18.62 -2.63 6.79
C ARG A 101 19.25 -1.69 7.80
N GLU A 102 19.00 -0.40 7.59
CA GLU A 102 19.43 0.66 8.48
C GLU A 102 18.33 1.68 8.74
N ARG A 103 18.45 2.33 9.90
CA ARG A 103 17.64 3.48 10.26
C ARG A 103 18.21 4.69 9.54
N GLY A 104 17.40 5.34 8.71
CA GLY A 104 17.78 6.55 8.02
C GLY A 104 17.82 7.77 8.95
N ASN A 105 17.92 8.95 8.34
CA ASN A 105 17.92 10.22 9.06
C ASN A 105 16.49 10.64 9.41
N ASP A 106 15.95 10.04 10.48
CA ASP A 106 14.65 10.43 11.01
C ASP A 106 14.63 11.92 11.38
N MET A 107 13.49 12.56 11.09
CA MET A 107 13.22 13.93 11.53
C MET A 107 12.01 13.91 12.45
N VAL A 108 12.13 14.56 13.60
CA VAL A 108 11.04 14.73 14.56
C VAL A 108 10.98 16.18 15.01
N ALA A 109 10.39 17.02 14.15
CA ALA A 109 10.23 18.45 14.37
C ALA A 109 8.82 18.88 13.92
N GLU A 110 8.67 20.02 13.23
CA GLU A 110 7.39 20.46 12.67
C GLU A 110 6.78 19.45 11.68
N TYR A 111 7.63 18.63 11.08
CA TYR A 111 7.26 17.41 10.38
C TYR A 111 7.95 16.23 11.05
N THR A 112 7.30 15.08 10.98
CA THR A 112 7.89 13.80 11.39
C THR A 112 8.08 12.91 10.18
N PHE A 113 9.27 12.33 10.05
CA PHE A 113 9.60 11.28 9.10
C PHE A 113 10.40 10.19 9.83
N LEU A 114 9.92 8.95 9.72
CA LEU A 114 10.60 7.75 10.15
C LEU A 114 11.09 7.01 8.90
N THR A 115 12.41 6.91 8.74
CA THR A 115 13.07 6.46 7.52
C THR A 115 13.74 5.11 7.72
N CYS A 116 13.53 4.18 6.81
CA CYS A 116 14.22 2.90 6.76
C CYS A 116 14.86 2.73 5.39
N ASP A 117 16.15 2.44 5.38
CA ASP A 117 16.89 2.16 4.16
C ASP A 117 17.22 0.67 4.11
N VAL A 118 17.06 0.09 2.93
CA VAL A 118 17.45 -1.30 2.64
C VAL A 118 17.92 -1.40 1.21
N SER A 119 18.91 -2.24 0.93
CA SER A 119 19.57 -2.26 -0.37
C SER A 119 20.01 -3.65 -0.80
N ASN A 120 20.41 -3.72 -2.06
CA ASN A 120 21.27 -4.76 -2.60
C ASN A 120 22.40 -4.07 -3.42
N GLN A 121 23.09 -4.84 -4.27
CA GLN A 121 24.16 -4.28 -5.11
C GLN A 121 23.65 -3.27 -6.17
N ASP A 122 22.41 -3.43 -6.64
CA ASP A 122 21.87 -2.78 -7.83
C ASP A 122 20.94 -1.60 -7.51
N GLU A 123 20.33 -1.58 -6.33
CA GLU A 123 19.41 -0.53 -5.89
C GLU A 123 19.29 -0.43 -4.37
N SER A 124 18.76 0.70 -3.91
CA SER A 124 18.31 0.90 -2.54
C SER A 124 16.85 1.35 -2.52
N LEU A 125 16.11 0.87 -1.53
CA LEU A 125 14.81 1.39 -1.15
C LEU A 125 14.95 2.28 0.08
N GLN A 126 14.50 3.53 -0.07
CA GLN A 126 14.22 4.41 1.05
C GLN A 126 12.72 4.36 1.34
N LEU A 127 12.38 3.94 2.54
CA LEU A 127 11.02 3.79 3.04
C LEU A 127 10.77 4.90 4.07
N ASP A 128 9.82 5.80 3.80
CA ASP A 128 9.55 6.96 4.64
C ASP A 128 8.11 6.95 5.15
N SER A 129 7.90 6.88 6.46
CA SER A 129 6.58 7.13 7.04
C SER A 129 6.55 8.52 7.64
N GLY A 130 5.60 9.35 7.21
CA GLY A 130 5.59 10.75 7.60
C GLY A 130 4.19 11.34 7.78
N ASN A 131 4.14 12.47 8.47
CA ASN A 131 2.89 13.21 8.71
C ASN A 131 2.62 14.33 7.69
N VAL A 132 3.11 14.14 6.46
CA VAL A 132 2.82 14.98 5.29
C VAL A 132 1.66 14.36 4.52
N THR A 133 0.68 15.18 4.14
CA THR A 133 -0.48 14.72 3.36
C THR A 133 -0.13 14.57 1.87
N LEU A 134 -0.90 13.75 1.14
CA LEU A 134 -0.74 13.64 -0.32
C LEU A 134 -1.02 14.96 -1.04
N ASP A 135 -1.88 15.83 -0.50
CA ASP A 135 -2.12 17.16 -1.06
C ASP A 135 -0.89 18.07 -0.92
N GLU A 136 -0.16 17.97 0.18
CA GLU A 136 1.12 18.65 0.34
C GLU A 136 2.18 18.12 -0.64
N VAL A 137 2.21 16.80 -0.89
CA VAL A 137 3.06 16.19 -1.94
C VAL A 137 2.70 16.76 -3.31
N ARG A 138 1.43 16.70 -3.71
CA ARG A 138 0.94 17.27 -4.99
C ARG A 138 1.31 18.74 -5.14
N LYS A 139 1.16 19.52 -4.07
CA LYS A 139 1.50 20.95 -4.07
C LYS A 139 3.00 21.18 -4.22
N LYS A 140 3.84 20.42 -3.51
CA LYS A 140 5.31 20.55 -3.57
C LYS A 140 5.86 20.14 -4.95
N TYR A 141 5.26 19.13 -5.56
CA TYR A 141 5.71 18.54 -6.84
C TYR A 141 4.75 18.84 -8.00
N ALA A 142 4.07 19.99 -7.96
CA ALA A 142 3.05 20.36 -8.93
C ALA A 142 3.52 20.19 -10.39
N GLY A 143 2.69 19.50 -11.19
CA GLY A 143 3.00 19.18 -12.59
C GLY A 143 3.92 17.96 -12.80
N ARG A 144 4.37 17.29 -11.73
CA ARG A 144 5.23 16.09 -11.79
C ARG A 144 4.64 14.88 -11.06
N THR A 145 3.47 15.02 -10.46
CA THR A 145 2.78 13.95 -9.74
C THR A 145 1.75 13.26 -10.61
N GLN A 146 1.60 11.96 -10.41
CA GLN A 146 0.53 11.15 -11.00
C GLN A 146 -0.27 10.48 -9.88
N ASP A 147 -1.59 10.70 -9.85
CA ASP A 147 -2.48 10.00 -8.93
C ASP A 147 -2.65 8.53 -9.35
N MET A 148 -2.66 7.65 -8.36
CA MET A 148 -2.89 6.23 -8.56
C MET A 148 -3.45 5.57 -7.29
N SER A 149 -3.60 4.24 -7.33
CA SER A 149 -3.92 3.44 -6.15
C SER A 149 -3.02 2.21 -6.06
N ILE A 150 -2.62 1.86 -4.85
CA ILE A 150 -1.87 0.65 -4.50
C ILE A 150 -2.74 -0.18 -3.58
N ASN A 151 -3.15 -1.39 -4.00
CA ASN A 151 -4.05 -2.25 -3.23
C ASN A 151 -5.34 -1.56 -2.72
N GLY A 152 -5.85 -0.54 -3.44
CA GLY A 152 -7.03 0.23 -3.03
C GLY A 152 -6.73 1.43 -2.12
N ARG A 153 -5.49 1.60 -1.66
CA ARG A 153 -5.00 2.79 -0.95
C ARG A 153 -4.70 3.91 -1.94
N ASN A 154 -5.10 5.14 -1.64
CA ASN A 154 -4.76 6.30 -2.47
C ASN A 154 -3.25 6.52 -2.47
N ALA A 155 -2.67 6.82 -3.63
CA ALA A 155 -1.24 7.06 -3.74
C ALA A 155 -0.90 8.10 -4.80
N VAL A 156 0.31 8.66 -4.69
CA VAL A 156 0.88 9.60 -5.64
C VAL A 156 2.25 9.09 -6.08
N LEU A 157 2.43 8.92 -7.38
CA LEU A 157 3.73 8.65 -7.99
C LEU A 157 4.43 9.98 -8.33
N THR A 158 5.70 10.11 -7.94
CA THR A 158 6.55 11.28 -8.20
C THR A 158 7.94 10.83 -8.70
N PRO A 159 8.27 11.02 -9.98
CA PRO A 159 9.61 10.75 -10.49
C PRO A 159 10.61 11.85 -10.05
N ASN A 160 11.86 11.48 -9.79
CA ASN A 160 12.95 12.40 -9.45
C ASN A 160 12.60 13.33 -8.26
N LYS A 161 12.16 12.73 -7.15
CA LYS A 161 11.69 13.40 -5.93
C LYS A 161 12.85 13.94 -5.09
N THR A 162 14.00 13.25 -5.02
CA THR A 162 15.13 13.53 -4.11
C THR A 162 16.37 14.13 -4.80
N ALA A 163 16.23 14.53 -6.08
CA ALA A 163 17.30 15.03 -6.97
C ALA A 163 18.28 13.98 -7.49
N SER A 164 18.15 12.72 -7.08
CA SER A 164 18.77 11.56 -7.72
C SER A 164 17.90 11.06 -8.89
N ASP A 165 18.45 10.18 -9.73
CA ASP A 165 17.63 9.35 -10.63
C ASP A 165 16.86 8.36 -9.76
N ASP A 166 15.67 8.78 -9.34
CA ASP A 166 14.80 8.07 -8.40
C ASP A 166 13.35 8.06 -8.88
N CYS A 167 12.56 7.21 -8.24
CA CYS A 167 11.11 7.21 -8.36
C CYS A 167 10.51 7.01 -6.98
N SER A 168 9.44 7.73 -6.66
CA SER A 168 8.73 7.58 -5.39
C SER A 168 7.25 7.31 -5.60
N ILE A 169 6.68 6.46 -4.75
CA ILE A 169 5.23 6.33 -4.53
C ILE A 169 4.95 6.66 -3.08
N ASP A 170 4.11 7.67 -2.84
CA ASP A 170 3.60 8.04 -1.52
C ASP A 170 2.17 7.53 -1.37
N MET A 171 1.94 6.59 -0.46
CA MET A 171 0.64 5.98 -0.15
C MET A 171 0.02 6.65 1.08
N GLU A 172 -1.27 7.00 1.02
CA GLU A 172 -1.96 7.70 2.10
C GLU A 172 -1.98 6.89 3.41
N THR A 173 -1.73 7.55 4.54
CA THR A 173 -1.95 7.01 5.88
C THR A 173 -2.74 8.00 6.72
N LYS A 174 -3.29 7.57 7.86
CA LYS A 174 -3.98 8.45 8.82
C LYS A 174 -3.12 9.61 9.30
N ALA A 175 -1.80 9.41 9.42
CA ALA A 175 -0.88 10.46 9.83
C ALA A 175 -0.46 11.35 8.65
N GLY A 176 -0.35 10.79 7.45
CA GLY A 176 0.11 11.48 6.26
C GLY A 176 0.34 10.50 5.10
N TYR A 177 1.57 10.00 4.96
CA TYR A 177 1.91 9.01 3.94
C TYR A 177 2.89 7.95 4.43
N PHE A 178 2.91 6.82 3.72
CA PHE A 178 4.03 5.89 3.64
C PHE A 178 4.62 5.92 2.22
N GLY A 179 5.87 6.34 2.12
CA GLY A 179 6.61 6.55 0.89
C GLY A 179 7.57 5.41 0.62
N VAL A 180 7.58 4.95 -0.62
CA VAL A 180 8.54 4.00 -1.17
C VAL A 180 9.33 4.74 -2.24
N THR A 181 10.64 4.87 -2.07
CA THR A 181 11.53 5.49 -3.06
C THR A 181 12.56 4.48 -3.53
N VAL A 182 12.63 4.24 -4.85
CA VAL A 182 13.66 3.42 -5.48
C VAL A 182 14.78 4.33 -5.95
N ILE A 183 16.01 4.03 -5.57
CA ILE A 183 17.22 4.70 -6.04
C ILE A 183 18.10 3.63 -6.69
N VAL A 184 18.35 3.78 -7.99
CA VAL A 184 19.18 2.83 -8.75
C VAL A 184 20.66 3.15 -8.55
N SER A 185 21.44 2.15 -8.18
CA SER A 185 22.89 2.28 -8.01
C SER A 185 23.60 2.30 -9.37
N THR A 186 24.87 2.70 -9.42
CA THR A 186 25.64 2.64 -10.67
C THR A 186 25.67 1.22 -11.28
N PRO A 187 25.95 0.13 -10.53
CA PRO A 187 25.79 -1.23 -11.03
C PRO A 187 24.40 -1.54 -11.65
N GLY A 188 23.31 -1.15 -10.99
CA GLY A 188 21.95 -1.35 -11.51
C GLY A 188 21.71 -0.58 -12.80
N GLY A 189 22.17 0.67 -12.86
CA GLY A 189 22.09 1.50 -14.06
C GLY A 189 22.87 0.92 -15.24
N LEU A 190 24.04 0.32 -15.00
CA LEU A 190 24.82 -0.37 -16.04
C LEU A 190 24.12 -1.63 -16.57
N LYS A 191 23.22 -2.23 -15.78
CA LYS A 191 22.34 -3.34 -16.21
C LYS A 191 21.05 -2.85 -16.89
N GLY A 192 20.85 -1.54 -16.99
CA GLY A 192 19.69 -0.92 -17.63
C GLY A 192 18.46 -0.79 -16.74
N MET A 193 18.61 -0.95 -15.41
CA MET A 193 17.51 -0.71 -14.46
C MET A 193 17.11 0.76 -14.47
N LYS A 194 15.80 1.02 -14.32
CA LYS A 194 15.26 2.36 -14.12
C LYS A 194 14.44 2.41 -12.84
N PRO A 195 14.50 3.51 -12.08
CA PRO A 195 13.83 3.62 -10.78
C PRO A 195 12.31 3.36 -10.81
N CYS A 196 11.61 3.77 -11.87
CA CYS A 196 10.16 3.61 -11.94
C CYS A 196 9.69 2.25 -12.50
N ASP A 197 10.59 1.37 -12.97
CA ASP A 197 10.16 0.15 -13.68
C ASP A 197 9.44 -0.86 -12.74
N ASN A 198 9.87 -0.97 -11.48
CA ASN A 198 9.34 -1.94 -10.51
C ASN A 198 8.64 -1.32 -9.30
N ILE A 199 8.56 0.01 -9.21
CA ILE A 199 8.09 0.68 -7.98
C ILE A 199 6.65 0.34 -7.59
N VAL A 200 5.77 0.08 -8.57
CA VAL A 200 4.38 -0.33 -8.30
C VAL A 200 4.35 -1.69 -7.61
N HIS A 201 5.11 -2.67 -8.12
CA HIS A 201 5.20 -4.00 -7.52
C HIS A 201 5.77 -3.95 -6.09
N ILE A 202 6.79 -3.12 -5.87
CA ILE A 202 7.36 -2.89 -4.54
C ILE A 202 6.30 -2.30 -3.61
N ALA A 203 5.60 -1.26 -4.04
CA ALA A 203 4.56 -0.63 -3.24
C ALA A 203 3.41 -1.59 -2.91
N GLU A 204 2.92 -2.38 -3.87
CA GLU A 204 1.89 -3.41 -3.67
C GLU A 204 2.33 -4.48 -2.66
N THR A 205 3.62 -4.83 -2.66
CA THR A 205 4.19 -5.80 -1.73
C THR A 205 4.28 -5.24 -0.31
N LEU A 206 4.56 -3.94 -0.16
CA LEU A 206 4.80 -3.31 1.14
C LEU A 206 3.54 -2.71 1.78
N GLU A 207 2.56 -2.30 0.97
CA GLU A 207 1.32 -1.66 1.44
C GLU A 207 0.60 -2.45 2.55
N PRO A 208 0.49 -3.80 2.51
CA PRO A 208 -0.21 -4.55 3.54
C PRO A 208 0.38 -4.37 4.95
N TYR A 209 1.65 -3.99 5.06
CA TYR A 209 2.33 -3.79 6.36
C TYR A 209 2.00 -2.45 7.03
N ILE A 210 1.41 -1.49 6.29
CA ILE A 210 0.90 -0.23 6.86
C ILE A 210 -0.20 -0.53 7.90
N GLY A 211 -1.00 -1.57 7.64
CA GLY A 211 -2.14 -2.00 8.43
C GLY A 211 -3.45 -1.30 8.02
N GLU A 212 -4.57 -2.04 8.03
CA GLU A 212 -5.90 -1.54 7.62
C GLU A 212 -6.41 -0.35 8.47
N GLY A 213 -5.88 -0.22 9.68
CA GLY A 213 -6.19 0.85 10.62
C GLY A 213 -5.32 2.10 10.46
N ASN A 214 -4.46 2.16 9.43
CA ASN A 214 -3.68 3.34 9.04
C ASN A 214 -4.04 3.75 7.62
#